data_AF-A0A1Q3WPJ3-F1
#
_entry.id   AF-A0A1Q3WPJ3-F1
#
_cell.length_a   1.000
_cell.length_b   1.000
_cell.length_c   1.000
_cell.angle_alpha   90.00
_cell.angle_beta   90.00
_cell.angle_gamma   90.00
#
_symmetry.space_group_name_H-M   'P 1'
#
loop_
_entity.id
_entity.type
_entity.pdbx_description
1 polymer ?
#
loop_
_entity_poly.entity_id
_entity_poly.type
_entity_poly.pdbx_seq_one_letter_code
_entity_poly.pdbx_strand_id
1 'polypeptide(L)'
;MAGKLHKLKKNRILERKYHNHMKLKNTLVTAFAFLGITTSVLYSACVKDACADLKCQNNGTCTDGFCSCPTGYEGTECESLSVDRFVGTYYGVSVKTTQEYPTGTLPTLYDTVVIFANPEPNRVGVVRFNNAPSTIIHKDTVFGFVNGRYIDIDSVVKNNYKEYTSVVLNTNGLTYHREEVTQVNDTTTYKTIITFTGPRAFK
;
A
#
# COMPACT_ATOMS: atom_id res chain seq x y z
N MET A 1 72.49 43.13 -49.17
CA MET A 1 72.15 41.84 -48.51
C MET A 1 71.29 41.99 -47.22
N ALA A 2 70.90 43.19 -46.80
CA ALA A 2 70.18 43.41 -45.52
C ALA A 2 68.67 43.05 -45.52
N GLY A 3 67.97 43.15 -46.66
CA GLY A 3 66.50 42.96 -46.72
C GLY A 3 66.02 41.51 -46.50
N LYS A 4 66.84 40.50 -46.83
CA LYS A 4 66.47 39.08 -46.73
C LYS A 4 66.52 38.57 -45.28
N LEU A 5 67.48 39.06 -44.50
CA LEU A 5 67.64 38.71 -43.08
C LEU A 5 66.53 39.32 -42.20
N HIS A 6 66.11 40.55 -42.51
CA HIS A 6 65.01 41.23 -41.81
C HIS A 6 63.67 40.51 -42.02
N LYS A 7 63.40 40.01 -43.23
CA LYS A 7 62.18 39.25 -43.56
C LYS A 7 62.11 37.90 -42.83
N LEU A 8 63.25 37.21 -42.68
CA LEU A 8 63.35 35.94 -41.95
C LEU A 8 63.11 36.11 -40.43
N LYS A 9 63.62 37.18 -39.81
CA LYS A 9 63.35 37.48 -38.39
C LYS A 9 61.87 37.78 -38.13
N LYS A 10 61.21 38.54 -39.02
CA LYS A 10 59.77 38.86 -38.90
C LYS A 10 58.88 37.61 -38.98
N ASN A 11 59.18 36.67 -39.89
CA ASN A 11 58.46 35.40 -39.97
C ASN A 11 58.62 34.54 -38.71
N ARG A 12 59.83 34.44 -38.13
CA ARG A 12 60.04 33.69 -36.87
C ARG A 12 59.27 34.27 -35.68
N ILE A 13 59.09 35.59 -35.62
CA ILE A 13 58.30 36.26 -34.56
C ILE A 13 56.80 35.98 -34.77
N LEU A 14 56.32 35.99 -36.02
CA LEU A 14 54.92 35.68 -36.34
C LEU A 14 54.55 34.24 -35.97
N GLU A 15 55.41 33.28 -36.29
CA GLU A 15 55.24 31.85 -35.95
C GLU A 15 55.20 31.62 -34.44
N ARG A 16 56.09 32.27 -33.67
CA ARG A 16 56.04 32.21 -32.20
C ARG A 16 54.75 32.80 -31.63
N LYS A 17 54.27 33.91 -32.20
CA LYS A 17 53.01 34.55 -31.77
C LYS A 17 51.81 33.66 -32.09
N TYR A 18 51.81 32.99 -33.24
CA TYR A 18 50.78 32.03 -33.63
C TYR A 18 50.79 30.79 -32.72
N HIS A 19 51.96 30.22 -32.44
CA HIS A 19 52.12 29.08 -31.52
C HIS A 19 51.68 29.41 -30.09
N ASN A 20 52.05 30.59 -29.58
CA ASN A 20 51.64 31.04 -28.25
C ASN A 20 50.13 31.30 -28.17
N HIS A 21 49.54 31.86 -29.23
CA HIS A 21 48.09 32.07 -29.31
C HIS A 21 47.31 30.75 -29.42
N MET A 22 47.84 29.76 -30.16
CA MET A 22 47.25 28.42 -30.28
C MET A 22 47.36 27.63 -28.97
N LYS A 23 48.49 27.71 -28.26
CA LYS A 23 48.64 27.13 -26.91
C LYS A 23 47.70 27.77 -25.90
N LEU A 24 47.60 29.11 -25.86
CA LEU A 24 46.72 29.83 -24.93
C LEU A 24 45.23 29.46 -25.15
N LYS A 25 44.80 29.37 -26.40
CA LYS A 25 43.44 28.91 -26.76
C LYS A 25 43.18 27.48 -26.30
N ASN A 26 44.12 26.56 -26.55
CA ASN A 26 43.96 25.17 -26.13
C ASN A 26 43.94 25.04 -24.59
N THR A 27 44.77 25.80 -23.87
CA THR A 27 44.77 25.82 -22.40
C THR A 27 43.46 26.36 -21.84
N LEU A 28 42.91 27.44 -22.42
CA LEU A 28 41.60 27.98 -22.04
C LEU A 28 40.47 26.96 -22.28
N VAL A 29 40.44 26.32 -23.44
CA VAL A 29 39.44 25.30 -23.79
C VAL A 29 39.49 24.13 -22.79
N THR A 30 40.69 23.65 -22.45
CA THR A 30 40.82 22.58 -21.45
C THR A 30 40.35 23.02 -20.07
N ALA A 31 40.65 24.25 -19.63
CA ALA A 31 40.23 24.75 -18.32
C ALA A 31 38.71 24.85 -18.19
N PHE A 32 38.01 25.32 -19.23
CA PHE A 32 36.54 25.35 -19.25
C PHE A 32 35.92 23.95 -19.28
N ALA A 33 36.54 23.00 -19.98
CA ALA A 33 36.08 21.61 -19.97
C ALA A 33 36.17 20.99 -18.56
N PHE A 34 37.27 21.22 -17.84
CA PHE A 34 37.41 20.76 -16.46
C PHE A 34 36.38 21.42 -15.52
N LEU A 35 36.19 22.74 -15.62
CA LEU A 35 35.18 23.47 -14.84
C LEU A 35 33.75 22.95 -15.09
N GLY A 36 33.39 22.71 -16.36
CA GLY A 36 32.09 22.14 -16.73
C GLY A 36 31.85 20.77 -16.11
N ILE A 37 32.83 19.87 -16.17
CA ILE A 37 32.75 18.53 -15.56
C ILE A 37 32.69 18.61 -14.03
N THR A 38 33.48 19.48 -13.40
CA THR A 38 33.42 19.63 -11.93
C THR A 38 32.07 20.14 -11.46
N THR A 39 31.46 21.07 -12.22
CA THR A 39 30.15 21.65 -11.86
C THR A 39 29.03 20.62 -11.95
N SER A 40 29.04 19.75 -12.98
CA SER A 40 28.04 18.69 -13.12
C SER A 40 28.18 17.61 -12.04
N VAL A 41 29.41 17.23 -11.66
CA VAL A 41 29.67 16.28 -10.57
C VAL A 41 29.28 16.85 -9.20
N LEU A 42 29.56 18.13 -8.95
CA LEU A 42 29.15 18.80 -7.71
C LEU A 42 27.62 18.92 -7.61
N TYR A 43 26.94 19.14 -8.74
CA TYR A 43 25.48 19.18 -8.79
C TYR A 43 24.85 17.82 -8.45
N SER A 44 25.34 16.72 -9.04
CA SER A 44 24.83 15.38 -8.72
C SER A 44 25.15 14.95 -7.28
N ALA A 45 26.27 15.41 -6.72
CA ALA A 45 26.62 15.16 -5.31
C ALA A 45 25.74 15.95 -4.31
N CYS A 46 25.07 17.01 -4.75
CA CYS A 46 24.16 17.81 -3.92
C CYS A 46 22.70 17.31 -3.94
N VAL A 47 22.40 16.26 -4.71
CA VAL A 47 21.09 15.61 -4.66
C VAL A 47 20.99 14.87 -3.33
N LYS A 48 20.21 15.45 -2.40
CA LYS A 48 19.95 14.82 -1.11
C LYS A 48 19.13 13.56 -1.35
N ASP A 49 19.64 12.41 -0.91
CA ASP A 49 18.88 11.15 -0.97
C ASP A 49 17.64 11.29 -0.07
N ALA A 50 16.46 11.25 -0.69
CA ALA A 50 15.18 11.34 0.00
C ALA A 50 14.96 10.18 0.99
N CYS A 51 15.71 9.09 0.83
CA CYS A 51 15.71 7.92 1.69
C CYS A 51 16.78 7.96 2.80
N ALA A 52 17.65 8.98 2.84
CA ALA A 52 18.75 9.03 3.82
C ALA A 52 18.25 9.11 5.27
N ASP A 53 17.16 9.85 5.49
CA ASP A 53 16.59 10.11 6.81
C ASP A 53 15.35 9.20 7.11
N LEU A 54 14.74 8.59 6.09
CA LEU A 54 13.53 7.75 6.20
C LEU A 54 13.89 6.28 6.46
N LYS A 55 13.40 5.71 7.56
CA LYS A 55 13.69 4.32 7.94
C LYS A 55 12.50 3.41 7.73
N CYS A 56 12.40 2.80 6.55
CA CYS A 56 11.39 1.77 6.31
C CYS A 56 11.66 0.52 7.17
N GLN A 57 10.72 0.21 8.06
CA GLN A 57 10.75 -0.94 8.96
C GLN A 57 10.19 -2.19 8.27
N ASN A 58 10.27 -3.33 8.97
CA ASN A 58 9.66 -4.60 8.54
C ASN A 58 10.01 -5.03 7.11
N ASN A 59 11.24 -4.74 6.67
CA ASN A 59 11.74 -5.06 5.34
C ASN A 59 11.06 -4.29 4.19
N GLY A 60 10.53 -3.10 4.47
CA GLY A 60 10.05 -2.15 3.45
C GLY A 60 11.17 -1.52 2.64
N THR A 61 10.85 -1.11 1.41
CA THR A 61 11.81 -0.51 0.47
C THR A 61 11.53 0.98 0.32
N CYS A 62 12.54 1.82 0.50
CA CYS A 62 12.40 3.25 0.23
C CYS A 62 12.59 3.56 -1.26
N THR A 63 11.72 4.38 -1.83
CA THR A 63 11.86 4.92 -3.20
C THR A 63 11.33 6.35 -3.21
N ASP A 64 12.13 7.30 -3.69
CA ASP A 64 11.78 8.72 -3.78
C ASP A 64 11.24 9.35 -2.48
N GLY A 65 11.73 8.89 -1.32
CA GLY A 65 11.30 9.37 0.00
C GLY A 65 9.97 8.79 0.50
N PHE A 66 9.51 7.68 -0.10
CA PHE A 66 8.34 6.93 0.33
C PHE A 66 8.67 5.47 0.59
N CYS A 67 8.14 4.90 1.68
CA CYS A 67 8.27 3.48 1.97
C CYS A 67 7.20 2.66 1.22
N SER A 68 7.66 1.68 0.44
CA SER A 68 6.83 0.60 -0.08
C SER A 68 6.75 -0.50 0.97
N CYS A 69 5.59 -0.62 1.61
CA CYS A 69 5.38 -1.55 2.70
C CYS A 69 5.09 -2.97 2.21
N PRO A 70 5.72 -3.99 2.81
CA PRO A 70 5.38 -5.38 2.53
C PRO A 70 3.95 -5.70 2.99
N THR A 71 3.39 -6.77 2.42
CA THR A 71 2.06 -7.27 2.80
C THR A 71 1.94 -7.46 4.30
N GLY A 72 0.93 -6.85 4.91
CA GLY A 72 0.68 -6.91 6.36
C GLY A 72 1.24 -5.76 7.17
N TYR A 73 1.98 -4.84 6.56
CA TYR A 73 2.51 -3.66 7.22
C TYR A 73 1.98 -2.37 6.60
N GLU A 74 1.86 -1.34 7.42
CA GLU A 74 1.40 -0.01 7.05
C GLU A 74 2.01 1.06 7.95
N GLY A 75 1.70 2.32 7.64
CA GLY A 75 2.35 3.49 8.24
C GLY A 75 3.35 4.13 7.28
N THR A 76 3.83 5.30 7.65
CA THR A 76 4.80 6.05 6.82
C THR A 76 6.15 5.34 6.74
N GLU A 77 6.47 4.55 7.75
CA GLU A 77 7.69 3.78 7.88
C GLU A 77 7.41 2.27 7.91
N CYS A 78 6.21 1.82 7.55
CA CYS A 78 5.80 0.41 7.64
C CYS A 78 5.92 -0.19 9.05
N GLU A 79 5.74 0.65 10.07
CA GLU A 79 5.94 0.35 11.49
C GLU A 79 4.75 -0.38 12.12
N SER A 80 3.56 -0.27 11.53
CA SER A 80 2.31 -0.81 12.08
C SER A 80 1.85 -2.06 11.34
N LEU A 81 1.23 -3.00 12.05
CA LEU A 81 0.57 -4.14 11.40
C LEU A 81 -0.79 -3.70 10.85
N SER A 82 -1.10 -4.11 9.63
CA SER A 82 -2.38 -3.76 8.99
C SER A 82 -3.59 -4.37 9.69
N VAL A 83 -3.38 -5.41 10.49
CA VAL A 83 -4.43 -6.05 11.29
C VAL A 83 -4.83 -5.21 12.52
N ASP A 84 -3.97 -4.35 13.04
CA ASP A 84 -4.20 -3.63 14.30
C ASP A 84 -5.44 -2.73 14.24
N ARG A 85 -5.69 -2.11 13.08
CA ARG A 85 -6.90 -1.29 12.87
C ARG A 85 -8.20 -2.10 12.84
N PHE A 86 -8.15 -3.43 12.74
CA PHE A 86 -9.31 -4.32 12.83
C PHE A 86 -9.40 -5.07 14.16
N VAL A 87 -8.29 -5.43 14.79
CA VAL A 87 -8.31 -6.20 16.06
C VAL A 87 -9.07 -5.48 17.16
N GLY A 88 -10.11 -6.15 17.68
CA GLY A 88 -10.94 -5.60 18.74
C GLY A 88 -12.31 -6.27 18.83
N THR A 89 -13.07 -5.83 19.82
CA THR A 89 -14.46 -6.23 20.03
C THR A 89 -15.38 -5.14 19.52
N TYR A 90 -16.44 -5.52 18.82
CA TYR A 90 -17.41 -4.62 18.22
C TYR A 90 -18.80 -5.00 18.72
N TYR A 91 -19.47 -4.06 19.38
CA TYR A 91 -20.85 -4.23 19.83
C TYR A 91 -21.78 -3.52 18.86
N GLY A 92 -22.85 -4.17 18.44
CA GLY A 92 -23.70 -3.60 17.42
C GLY A 92 -24.97 -4.37 17.20
N VAL A 93 -25.59 -4.11 16.06
CA VAL A 93 -26.84 -4.73 15.65
C VAL A 93 -26.64 -5.55 14.40
N SER A 94 -27.29 -6.71 14.35
CA SER A 94 -27.42 -7.54 13.16
C SER A 94 -28.85 -7.51 12.63
N VAL A 95 -28.95 -7.35 11.32
CA VAL A 95 -30.19 -7.50 10.56
C VAL A 95 -30.06 -8.76 9.71
N LYS A 96 -31.03 -9.67 9.84
CA LYS A 96 -31.14 -10.85 8.97
C LYS A 96 -32.30 -10.66 8.01
N THR A 97 -32.02 -10.75 6.72
CA THR A 97 -33.02 -10.69 5.65
C THR A 97 -33.05 -12.04 4.95
N THR A 98 -34.25 -12.63 4.84
CA THR A 98 -34.45 -13.86 4.10
C THR A 98 -35.26 -13.58 2.84
N GLN A 99 -34.76 -14.07 1.71
CA GLN A 99 -35.51 -14.15 0.46
C GLN A 99 -36.27 -15.48 0.40
N GLU A 100 -37.04 -15.79 1.45
CA GLU A 100 -37.95 -16.95 1.53
C GLU A 100 -39.35 -16.42 1.81
N TYR A 101 -40.40 -17.01 1.23
CA TYR A 101 -41.78 -16.60 1.51
C TYR A 101 -42.24 -17.05 2.92
N PRO A 102 -42.71 -16.15 3.80
CA PRO A 102 -42.86 -14.71 3.56
C PRO A 102 -41.52 -13.98 3.64
N THR A 103 -41.18 -13.26 2.57
CA THR A 103 -39.93 -12.49 2.49
C THR A 103 -39.94 -11.46 3.58
N GLY A 104 -38.93 -11.47 4.43
CA GLY A 104 -38.97 -10.73 5.67
C GLY A 104 -37.60 -10.28 6.13
N THR A 105 -37.57 -9.07 6.67
CA THR A 105 -36.49 -8.62 7.54
C THR A 105 -36.84 -9.05 8.95
N LEU A 106 -36.02 -9.91 9.55
CA LEU A 106 -36.17 -10.32 10.94
C LEU A 106 -35.84 -9.15 11.87
N PRO A 107 -36.33 -9.16 13.13
CA PRO A 107 -36.00 -8.15 14.11
C PRO A 107 -34.49 -7.95 14.25
N THR A 108 -34.07 -6.70 14.48
CA THR A 108 -32.68 -6.37 14.79
C THR A 108 -32.27 -7.07 16.08
N LEU A 109 -31.14 -7.76 16.03
CA LEU A 109 -30.55 -8.44 17.19
C LEU A 109 -29.28 -7.70 17.63
N TYR A 110 -29.05 -7.60 18.93
CA TYR A 110 -27.78 -7.09 19.45
C TYR A 110 -26.75 -8.20 19.44
N ASP A 111 -25.69 -8.01 18.66
CA ASP A 111 -24.64 -9.00 18.46
C ASP A 111 -23.26 -8.44 18.83
N THR A 112 -22.29 -9.34 18.91
CA THR A 112 -20.89 -8.98 19.09
C THR A 112 -20.05 -9.59 17.97
N VAL A 113 -19.18 -8.80 17.37
CA VAL A 113 -18.15 -9.27 16.45
C VAL A 113 -16.79 -9.07 17.10
N VAL A 114 -15.97 -10.11 17.15
CA VAL A 114 -14.60 -10.06 17.66
C VAL A 114 -13.64 -10.37 16.53
N ILE A 115 -12.68 -9.48 16.31
CA ILE A 115 -11.58 -9.69 15.37
C ILE A 115 -10.29 -9.86 16.16
N PHE A 116 -9.54 -10.92 15.87
CA PHE A 116 -8.26 -11.20 16.49
C PHE A 116 -7.18 -11.40 15.43
N ALA A 117 -5.94 -11.01 15.75
CA ALA A 117 -4.80 -11.23 14.86
C ALA A 117 -4.50 -12.73 14.76
N ASN A 118 -4.17 -13.17 13.55
CA ASN A 118 -3.60 -14.49 13.30
C ASN A 118 -2.08 -14.34 13.08
N PRO A 119 -1.25 -15.40 13.16
CA PRO A 119 0.21 -15.25 13.11
C PRO A 119 0.78 -14.60 11.84
N GLU A 120 0.05 -14.62 10.73
CA GLU A 120 0.43 -13.91 9.51
C GLU A 120 0.07 -12.42 9.64
N PRO A 121 0.96 -11.48 9.24
CA PRO A 121 0.85 -10.06 9.56
C PRO A 121 -0.33 -9.35 8.89
N ASN A 122 -0.93 -9.95 7.86
CA ASN A 122 -2.14 -9.46 7.20
C ASN A 122 -3.37 -10.36 7.44
N ARG A 123 -3.32 -11.34 8.36
CA ARG A 123 -4.38 -12.33 8.53
C ARG A 123 -5.10 -12.14 9.86
N VAL A 124 -6.42 -12.25 9.82
CA VAL A 124 -7.28 -12.13 11.00
C VAL A 124 -8.26 -13.28 11.10
N GLY A 125 -8.66 -13.60 12.33
CA GLY A 125 -9.86 -14.37 12.60
C GLY A 125 -11.01 -13.44 12.98
N VAL A 126 -12.19 -13.70 12.43
CA VAL A 126 -13.42 -12.97 12.70
C VAL A 126 -14.41 -13.92 13.33
N VAL A 127 -14.94 -13.55 14.50
CA VAL A 127 -15.94 -14.31 15.23
C VAL A 127 -17.19 -13.46 15.38
N ARG A 128 -18.33 -13.96 14.91
CA ARG A 128 -19.64 -13.36 15.22
C ARG A 128 -20.33 -14.18 16.30
N PHE A 129 -20.69 -13.54 17.40
CA PHE A 129 -21.52 -14.09 18.45
C PHE A 129 -22.96 -13.67 18.20
N ASN A 130 -23.78 -14.63 17.76
CA ASN A 130 -25.21 -14.44 17.52
C ASN A 130 -25.97 -14.62 18.84
N ASN A 131 -26.65 -13.58 19.31
CA ASN A 131 -27.45 -13.63 20.54
C ASN A 131 -28.93 -14.02 20.30
N ALA A 132 -29.26 -14.60 19.14
CA ALA A 132 -30.62 -15.04 18.85
C ALA A 132 -31.13 -16.08 19.89
N PRO A 133 -32.31 -15.88 20.50
CA PRO A 133 -32.79 -16.65 21.66
C PRO A 133 -33.18 -18.12 21.37
N SER A 134 -33.06 -18.60 20.13
CA SER A 134 -33.48 -19.95 19.73
C SER A 134 -32.46 -20.69 18.86
N THR A 135 -31.26 -20.14 18.67
CA THR A 135 -30.22 -20.78 17.85
C THR A 135 -29.12 -21.28 18.78
N ILE A 136 -28.64 -22.52 18.57
CA ILE A 136 -27.34 -22.95 19.10
C ILE A 136 -26.37 -21.82 18.76
N ILE A 137 -25.62 -21.31 19.76
CA ILE A 137 -24.65 -20.23 19.52
C ILE A 137 -23.63 -20.77 18.50
N HIS A 138 -23.89 -20.54 17.22
CA HIS A 138 -22.98 -20.86 16.14
C HIS A 138 -21.87 -19.82 16.22
N LYS A 139 -20.77 -20.21 16.86
CA LYS A 139 -19.52 -19.46 16.80
C LYS A 139 -18.95 -19.67 15.41
N ASP A 140 -19.37 -18.84 14.47
CA ASP A 140 -18.79 -18.86 13.13
C ASP A 140 -17.47 -18.11 13.20
N THR A 141 -16.38 -18.87 13.24
CA THR A 141 -15.04 -18.31 13.10
C THR A 141 -14.65 -18.46 11.64
N VAL A 142 -14.45 -17.33 10.98
CA VAL A 142 -13.92 -17.28 9.61
C VAL A 142 -12.57 -16.57 9.64
N PHE A 143 -11.73 -16.89 8.67
CA PHE A 143 -10.42 -16.28 8.54
C PHE A 143 -10.33 -15.56 7.20
N GLY A 144 -9.61 -14.45 7.18
CA GLY A 144 -9.42 -13.67 5.98
C GLY A 144 -8.18 -12.80 6.04
N PHE A 145 -7.91 -12.16 4.91
CA PHE A 145 -6.76 -11.30 4.72
C PHE A 145 -7.19 -9.83 4.68
N VAL A 146 -6.41 -8.98 5.33
CA VAL A 146 -6.61 -7.55 5.33
C VAL A 146 -6.17 -6.97 3.98
N ASN A 147 -7.08 -6.22 3.36
CA ASN A 147 -6.85 -5.51 2.11
C ASN A 147 -7.46 -4.10 2.17
N GLY A 148 -6.64 -3.09 2.46
CA GLY A 148 -7.05 -1.68 2.46
C GLY A 148 -8.04 -1.29 3.56
N ARG A 149 -9.34 -1.49 3.37
CA ARG A 149 -10.34 -1.32 4.44
C ARG A 149 -11.26 -2.52 4.59
N TYR A 150 -10.93 -3.59 3.86
CA TYR A 150 -11.67 -4.82 3.76
C TYR A 150 -10.91 -5.94 4.45
N ILE A 151 -11.64 -6.94 4.91
CA ILE A 151 -11.11 -8.27 5.19
C ILE A 151 -11.72 -9.19 4.14
N ASP A 152 -10.86 -9.68 3.25
CA ASP A 152 -11.20 -10.62 2.20
C ASP A 152 -11.23 -12.03 2.81
N ILE A 153 -12.42 -12.63 2.88
CA ILE A 153 -12.65 -13.96 3.44
C ILE A 153 -12.99 -14.90 2.28
N ASP A 154 -12.35 -16.07 2.28
CA ASP A 154 -12.59 -17.07 1.25
C ASP A 154 -14.05 -17.51 1.24
N SER A 155 -14.67 -17.50 0.05
CA SER A 155 -16.03 -17.98 -0.11
C SER A 155 -16.10 -19.48 0.13
N VAL A 156 -17.09 -19.93 0.90
CA VAL A 156 -17.33 -21.35 1.12
C VAL A 156 -18.30 -21.86 0.06
N VAL A 157 -17.88 -22.81 -0.77
CA VAL A 157 -18.75 -23.45 -1.78
C VAL A 157 -18.82 -24.95 -1.48
N LYS A 158 -20.02 -25.45 -1.19
CA LYS A 158 -20.28 -26.87 -0.88
C LYS A 158 -21.55 -27.33 -1.58
N ASN A 159 -21.42 -28.18 -2.59
CA ASN A 159 -22.55 -28.65 -3.40
C ASN A 159 -23.41 -27.47 -3.88
N ASN A 160 -24.62 -27.35 -3.35
CA ASN A 160 -25.59 -26.32 -3.71
C ASN A 160 -25.56 -25.09 -2.78
N TYR A 161 -24.67 -25.08 -1.79
CA TYR A 161 -24.51 -23.99 -0.82
C TYR A 161 -23.29 -23.13 -1.18
N LYS A 162 -23.47 -21.82 -1.19
CA LYS A 162 -22.42 -20.82 -1.34
C LYS A 162 -22.52 -19.79 -0.23
N GLU A 163 -21.41 -19.42 0.37
CA GLU A 163 -21.34 -18.40 1.40
C GLU A 163 -20.25 -17.39 1.04
N TYR A 164 -20.61 -16.12 1.11
CA TYR A 164 -19.72 -14.99 0.91
C TYR A 164 -19.74 -14.15 2.18
N THR A 165 -18.57 -13.94 2.78
CA THR A 165 -18.44 -13.03 3.92
C THR A 165 -17.49 -11.91 3.55
N SER A 166 -17.85 -10.67 3.89
CA SER A 166 -16.96 -9.53 3.81
C SER A 166 -17.06 -8.69 5.08
N VAL A 167 -15.94 -8.09 5.47
CA VAL A 167 -15.90 -7.18 6.60
C VAL A 167 -15.26 -5.88 6.16
N VAL A 168 -15.87 -4.77 6.51
CA VAL A 168 -15.42 -3.42 6.14
C VAL A 168 -15.22 -2.59 7.40
N LEU A 169 -14.05 -1.98 7.52
CA LEU A 169 -13.79 -0.98 8.54
C LEU A 169 -14.22 0.40 8.02
N ASN A 170 -15.18 1.00 8.71
CA ASN A 170 -15.68 2.34 8.45
C ASN A 170 -15.15 3.32 9.50
N THR A 171 -15.37 4.61 9.28
CA THR A 171 -14.97 5.65 10.23
C THR A 171 -15.61 5.48 11.61
N ASN A 172 -16.83 4.94 11.65
CA ASN A 172 -17.64 4.86 12.87
C ASN A 172 -17.70 3.43 13.46
N GLY A 173 -16.97 2.48 12.90
CA GLY A 173 -17.03 1.09 13.35
C GLY A 173 -16.83 0.08 12.23
N LEU A 174 -17.43 -1.09 12.40
CA LEU A 174 -17.30 -2.24 11.50
C LEU A 174 -18.64 -2.56 10.86
N THR A 175 -18.61 -2.90 9.58
CA THR A 175 -19.71 -3.61 8.91
C THR A 175 -19.25 -5.03 8.63
N TYR A 176 -19.98 -6.01 9.12
CA TYR A 176 -19.82 -7.42 8.76
C TYR A 176 -21.01 -7.81 7.89
N HIS A 177 -20.75 -8.38 6.72
CA HIS A 177 -21.77 -8.79 5.78
C HIS A 177 -21.55 -10.25 5.40
N ARG A 178 -22.58 -11.07 5.59
CA ARG A 178 -22.61 -12.45 5.11
C ARG A 178 -23.80 -12.66 4.21
N GLU A 179 -23.55 -13.29 3.08
CA GLU A 179 -24.55 -13.76 2.13
C GLU A 179 -24.43 -15.28 2.00
N GLU A 180 -25.52 -15.98 2.32
CA GLU A 180 -25.66 -17.43 2.21
C GLU A 180 -26.67 -17.72 1.09
N VAL A 181 -26.25 -18.49 0.09
CA VAL A 181 -27.04 -18.85 -1.09
C VAL A 181 -27.14 -20.36 -1.15
N THR A 182 -28.37 -20.89 -1.08
CA THR A 182 -28.65 -22.32 -1.19
C THR A 182 -29.53 -22.56 -2.41
N GLN A 183 -29.00 -23.28 -3.40
CA GLN A 183 -29.77 -23.72 -4.56
C GLN A 183 -30.51 -25.02 -4.23
N VAL A 184 -31.82 -25.05 -4.39
CA VAL A 184 -32.63 -26.23 -4.10
C VAL A 184 -32.99 -27.00 -5.35
N ASN A 185 -33.22 -26.29 -6.45
CA ASN A 185 -33.40 -26.84 -7.79
C ASN A 185 -33.02 -25.76 -8.82
N ASP A 186 -33.21 -26.04 -10.10
CA ASP A 186 -32.81 -25.15 -11.20
C ASP A 186 -33.51 -23.77 -11.19
N THR A 187 -34.65 -23.64 -10.50
CA THR A 187 -35.45 -22.41 -10.46
C THR A 187 -35.56 -21.78 -9.06
N THR A 188 -35.20 -22.52 -8.01
CA THR A 188 -35.40 -22.12 -6.61
C THR A 188 -34.05 -21.94 -5.92
N THR A 189 -33.77 -20.69 -5.53
CA THR A 189 -32.59 -20.31 -4.76
C THR A 189 -33.04 -19.58 -3.50
N TYR A 190 -32.59 -20.05 -2.35
CA TYR A 190 -32.76 -19.35 -1.08
C TYR A 190 -31.54 -18.48 -0.80
N LYS A 191 -31.79 -17.21 -0.49
CA LYS A 191 -30.76 -16.25 -0.12
C LYS A 191 -31.04 -15.70 1.28
N THR A 192 -30.06 -15.86 2.17
CA THR A 192 -30.05 -15.26 3.50
C THR A 192 -28.93 -14.24 3.55
N ILE A 193 -29.25 -13.03 3.99
CA ILE A 193 -28.28 -11.96 4.20
C ILE A 193 -28.25 -11.61 5.67
N ILE A 194 -27.05 -11.53 6.23
CA ILE A 194 -26.81 -11.05 7.58
C ILE A 194 -25.89 -9.85 7.49
N THR A 195 -26.35 -8.71 7.98
CA THR A 195 -25.53 -7.49 8.07
C THR A 195 -25.45 -7.06 9.51
N PHE A 196 -24.24 -7.06 10.05
CA PHE A 196 -23.92 -6.48 11.34
C PHE A 196 -23.25 -5.12 11.17
N THR A 197 -23.63 -4.16 12.00
CA THR A 197 -22.96 -2.87 12.12
C THR A 197 -22.78 -2.49 13.57
N GLY A 198 -21.56 -2.12 13.96
CA GLY A 198 -21.28 -1.69 15.33
C GLY A 198 -19.96 -0.92 15.49
N PRO A 199 -19.89 0.04 16.41
CA PRO A 199 -18.63 0.68 16.79
C PRO A 199 -17.67 -0.32 17.44
N ARG A 200 -16.38 0.02 17.42
CA ARG A 200 -15.38 -0.68 18.22
C ARG A 200 -15.65 -0.34 19.70
N ALA A 201 -15.68 -1.35 20.56
CA ALA A 201 -15.72 -1.18 21.99
C ALA A 201 -14.50 -0.37 22.44
N PHE A 202 -14.70 0.62 23.31
CA PHE A 202 -13.59 1.35 23.91
C PHE A 202 -12.71 0.36 24.70
N LYS A 203 -11.38 0.50 24.53
CA LYS A 203 -10.41 -0.23 25.34
C LYS A 203 -10.45 0.24 26.79
#